data_AF-A0AAN9U6D6-F1
#
_entry.id   AF-A0AAN9U6D6-F1
#
_cell.length_a   1.000
_cell.length_b   1.000
_cell.length_c   1.000
_cell.angle_alpha   90.00
_cell.angle_beta   90.00
_cell.angle_gamma   90.00
#
_symmetry.space_group_name_H-M   'P 1'
#
loop_
_entity.id
_entity.type
_entity.pdbx_description
1 polymer ?
#
loop_
_entity_poly.entity_id
_entity_poly.type
_entity_poly.pdbx_seq_one_letter_code
_entity_poly.pdbx_strand_id
1 'polypeptide(L)'
;MHGKGDFGTVFTRPTWSVRSLLPTSQPQSRPSDSSPQPTGTTTSAITPTTLHHLLRLSALPPPGTPAEEASMLATLEAQLHFVRDIQSVDTTGVEPLRSIRDETSAGLAESTVTLDTLRDALSRETVVGHARRPQRLRTPDDGARSAEEELVEAETAGRRDKRYFVVASTKAKRGGE
;
A
#
# COMPACT_ATOMS: atom_id res chain seq x y z
N MET A 1 13.08 -32.86 38.60
CA MET A 1 12.69 -31.68 39.38
C MET A 1 13.26 -30.46 38.68
N HIS A 2 12.45 -29.80 37.83
CA HIS A 2 12.92 -28.68 37.03
C HIS A 2 12.91 -27.41 37.89
N GLY A 3 14.09 -26.85 38.10
CA GLY A 3 14.33 -25.68 38.92
C GLY A 3 13.48 -24.51 38.47
N LYS A 4 12.75 -23.93 39.43
CA LYS A 4 12.00 -22.69 39.28
C LYS A 4 13.05 -21.59 39.11
N GLY A 5 13.38 -21.26 37.86
CA GLY A 5 14.35 -20.22 37.53
C GLY A 5 13.96 -18.92 38.19
N ASP A 6 14.88 -18.35 38.96
CA ASP A 6 14.67 -17.12 39.72
C ASP A 6 14.57 -15.93 38.76
N PHE A 7 13.34 -15.52 38.44
CA PHE A 7 13.02 -14.48 37.46
C PHE A 7 13.79 -13.17 37.72
N GLY A 8 14.12 -12.86 38.98
CA GLY A 8 14.91 -11.67 39.34
C GLY A 8 16.31 -11.64 38.75
N THR A 9 16.91 -12.82 38.49
CA THR A 9 18.24 -12.95 37.85
C THR A 9 18.20 -12.80 36.32
N VAL A 10 17.04 -13.08 35.72
CA VAL A 10 16.82 -12.95 34.27
C VAL A 10 16.63 -11.48 33.88
N PHE A 11 15.90 -10.71 34.69
CA PHE A 11 15.64 -9.28 34.44
C PHE A 11 16.77 -8.33 34.87
N THR A 12 17.78 -8.81 35.60
CA THR A 12 18.94 -8.00 36.02
C THR A 12 20.00 -7.87 34.93
N ARG A 13 20.01 -8.78 33.94
CA ARG A 13 20.83 -8.62 32.74
C ARG A 13 20.08 -7.72 31.76
N PRO A 14 20.68 -6.62 31.27
CA PRO A 14 20.02 -5.78 30.30
C PRO A 14 19.93 -6.54 28.97
N THR A 15 18.81 -7.24 28.75
CA THR A 15 18.39 -7.65 27.43
C THR A 15 17.95 -6.41 26.65
N TRP A 16 18.15 -6.41 25.33
CA TRP A 16 17.78 -5.29 24.46
C TRP A 16 16.42 -4.69 24.84
N SER A 17 16.39 -3.38 25.05
CA SER A 17 15.15 -2.64 25.29
C SER A 17 14.55 -2.25 23.94
N VAL A 18 13.25 -2.47 23.75
CA VAL A 18 12.52 -1.98 22.56
C VAL A 18 12.69 -0.47 22.38
N ARG A 19 12.90 0.26 23.48
CA ARG A 19 13.12 1.71 23.45
C ARG A 19 14.41 2.12 22.76
N SER A 20 15.42 1.23 22.68
CA SER A 20 16.65 1.52 21.93
C SER A 20 16.48 1.42 20.42
N LEU A 21 15.36 0.85 19.95
CA LEU A 21 15.01 0.76 18.52
C LEU A 21 14.18 1.96 18.05
N LEU A 22 13.77 2.86 18.95
CA LEU A 22 13.00 4.05 18.59
C LEU A 22 13.95 5.19 18.18
N PRO A 23 13.57 6.01 17.19
CA PRO A 23 14.31 7.21 16.87
C PRO A 23 14.39 8.11 18.11
N THR A 24 15.60 8.44 18.54
CA THR A 24 15.80 9.31 19.69
C THR A 24 15.24 10.70 19.36
N SER A 25 14.23 11.15 20.09
CA SER A 25 13.53 12.43 19.87
C SER A 25 14.37 13.66 20.23
N GLN A 26 15.67 13.64 19.95
CA GLN A 26 16.50 14.83 20.04
C GLN A 26 16.67 15.40 18.63
N PRO A 27 16.30 16.67 18.40
CA PRO A 27 16.80 17.38 17.24
C PRO A 27 18.32 17.38 17.38
N GLN A 28 19.01 16.59 16.55
CA GLN A 28 20.46 16.68 16.42
C GLN A 28 20.79 18.03 15.80
N SER A 29 20.82 19.06 16.63
CA SER A 29 21.83 20.11 16.52
C SER A 29 23.15 19.38 16.30
N ARG A 30 23.77 19.56 15.15
CA ARG A 30 25.15 19.11 14.88
C ARG A 30 25.99 19.24 16.16
N PRO A 31 26.78 18.20 16.45
CA PRO A 31 28.20 18.47 16.49
C PRO A 31 28.93 17.49 15.59
N SER A 32 29.85 18.07 14.82
CA SER A 32 31.04 17.41 14.34
C SER A 32 31.71 16.69 15.51
N ASP A 33 31.55 15.37 15.63
CA ASP A 33 32.67 14.49 15.91
C ASP A 33 32.38 13.01 15.64
N SER A 34 33.27 12.44 14.85
CA SER A 34 33.70 11.04 14.73
C SER A 34 33.03 9.97 15.64
N SER A 35 32.08 9.21 15.08
CA SER A 35 31.91 7.78 15.41
C SER A 35 31.29 7.03 14.22
N PRO A 36 31.87 5.91 13.75
CA PRO A 36 31.44 5.24 12.54
C PRO A 36 30.22 4.35 12.85
N GLN A 37 29.02 4.83 12.50
CA GLN A 37 27.82 4.00 12.40
C GLN A 37 27.86 3.20 11.09
N PRO A 38 27.48 1.91 11.09
CA PRO A 38 27.78 1.01 9.97
C PRO A 38 27.10 1.47 8.68
N THR A 39 27.90 1.40 7.63
CA THR A 39 27.65 1.78 6.25
C THR A 39 26.59 0.91 5.60
N GLY A 40 25.43 1.50 5.28
CA GLY A 40 24.43 0.91 4.41
C GLY A 40 23.26 1.85 4.19
N THR A 41 23.10 2.34 2.96
CA THR A 41 21.98 3.15 2.44
C THR A 41 21.83 4.60 2.94
N THR A 42 22.29 5.52 2.09
CA THR A 42 21.91 6.93 1.94
C THR A 42 20.76 7.45 2.83
N THR A 43 21.11 8.20 3.86
CA THR A 43 20.22 9.11 4.60
C THR A 43 19.83 10.31 3.74
N SER A 44 18.97 10.11 2.74
CA SER A 44 18.26 11.24 2.13
C SER A 44 17.15 11.65 3.10
N ALA A 45 17.40 12.70 3.88
CA ALA A 45 16.34 13.38 4.61
C ALA A 45 15.21 13.76 3.64
N ILE A 46 13.96 13.55 4.05
CA ILE A 46 12.82 13.83 3.19
C ILE A 46 12.70 15.34 3.07
N THR A 47 12.73 15.85 1.85
CA THR A 47 12.56 17.28 1.62
C THR A 47 11.07 17.64 1.63
N PRO A 48 10.72 18.88 2.03
CA PRO A 48 9.40 19.48 1.80
C PRO A 48 8.80 19.21 0.41
N THR A 49 9.66 19.32 -0.62
CA THR A 49 9.26 19.08 -2.01
C THR A 49 8.84 17.63 -2.26
N THR A 50 9.51 16.66 -1.64
CA THR A 50 9.13 15.25 -1.69
C THR A 50 7.83 15.02 -0.94
N LEU A 51 7.62 15.65 0.21
CA LEU A 51 6.36 15.56 0.94
C LEU A 51 5.18 16.06 0.09
N HIS A 52 5.31 17.24 -0.52
CA HIS A 52 4.27 17.78 -1.41
C HIS A 52 4.02 16.88 -2.63
N HIS A 53 5.08 16.27 -3.16
CA HIS A 53 4.95 15.29 -4.25
C HIS A 53 4.15 14.05 -3.81
N LEU A 54 4.43 13.52 -2.62
CA LEU A 54 3.69 12.39 -2.06
C LEU A 54 2.22 12.73 -1.82
N LEU A 55 1.93 13.89 -1.24
CA LEU A 55 0.55 14.36 -1.03
C LEU A 55 -0.23 14.40 -2.35
N ARG A 56 0.41 14.87 -3.43
CA ARG A 56 -0.19 14.89 -4.77
C ARG A 56 -0.48 13.50 -5.30
N LEU A 57 0.45 12.54 -5.12
CA LEU A 57 0.25 11.15 -5.54
C LEU A 57 -0.88 10.47 -4.76
N SER A 58 -1.03 10.80 -3.48
CA SER A 58 -2.13 10.31 -2.64
C SER A 58 -3.44 11.12 -2.79
N ALA A 59 -3.50 12.06 -3.72
CA ALA A 59 -4.65 12.97 -3.90
C ALA A 59 -5.07 13.72 -2.63
N LEU A 60 -4.11 14.05 -1.76
CA LEU A 60 -4.30 14.83 -0.54
C LEU A 60 -4.01 16.32 -0.79
N PRO A 61 -4.67 17.24 -0.05
CA PRO A 61 -4.39 18.66 -0.14
C PRO A 61 -2.99 18.99 0.41
N PRO A 62 -2.37 20.10 -0.03
CA PRO A 62 -1.11 20.58 0.53
C PRO A 62 -1.30 21.07 1.99
N PRO A 63 -0.25 21.10 2.82
CA PRO A 63 -0.34 21.55 4.20
C PRO A 63 -0.77 23.02 4.26
N GLY A 64 -1.66 23.34 5.21
CA GLY A 64 -2.19 24.70 5.36
C GLY A 64 -1.23 25.64 6.09
N THR A 65 -0.32 25.09 6.91
CA THR A 65 0.63 25.86 7.72
C THR A 65 2.02 25.19 7.75
N PRO A 66 3.10 25.97 7.98
CA PRO A 66 4.45 25.40 8.09
C PRO A 66 4.62 24.50 9.33
N ALA A 67 3.86 24.75 10.40
CA ALA A 67 3.87 23.90 11.59
C ALA A 67 3.25 22.51 11.31
N GLU A 68 2.18 22.49 10.53
CA GLU A 68 1.56 21.24 10.06
C GLU A 68 2.53 20.46 9.16
N GLU A 69 3.20 21.14 8.22
CA GLU A 69 4.21 20.53 7.36
C GLU A 69 5.36 19.90 8.15
N ALA A 70 5.89 20.61 9.16
CA ALA A 70 6.93 20.08 10.04
C ALA A 70 6.46 18.84 10.84
N SER A 71 5.22 18.85 11.31
CA SER A 71 4.61 17.70 11.99
C SER A 71 4.47 16.48 11.06
N MET A 72 4.03 16.70 9.82
CA MET A 72 3.95 15.64 8.82
C MET A 72 5.33 15.07 8.47
N LEU A 73 6.35 15.92 8.31
CA LEU A 73 7.73 15.47 8.09
C LEU A 73 8.26 14.62 9.24
N ALA A 74 8.10 15.08 10.49
CA ALA A 74 8.53 14.33 11.66
C ALA A 74 7.84 12.96 11.77
N THR A 75 6.56 12.91 11.42
CA THR A 75 5.78 11.66 11.39
C THR A 75 6.31 10.71 10.31
N LEU A 76 6.60 11.24 9.11
CA LEU A 76 7.12 10.46 7.98
C LEU A 76 8.51 9.90 8.30
N GLU A 77 9.38 10.69 8.91
CA GLU A 77 10.71 10.25 9.34
C GLU A 77 10.63 9.12 10.38
N ALA A 78 9.73 9.23 11.36
CA ALA A 78 9.50 8.18 12.35
C ALA A 78 8.98 6.88 11.70
N GLN A 79 8.06 6.98 10.73
CA GLN A 79 7.56 5.83 9.97
C GLN A 79 8.68 5.17 9.14
N LEU A 80 9.51 5.96 8.46
CA LEU A 80 10.61 5.43 7.67
C LEU A 80 11.71 4.79 8.51
N HIS A 81 11.95 5.27 9.72
CA HIS A 81 12.88 4.61 10.64
C HIS A 81 12.49 3.14 10.83
N PHE A 82 11.22 2.90 11.19
CA PHE A 82 10.69 1.56 11.36
C PHE A 82 10.79 0.71 10.09
N VAL A 83 10.48 1.28 8.92
CA VAL A 83 10.58 0.56 7.64
C VAL A 83 12.03 0.18 7.32
N ARG A 84 13.00 1.06 7.61
CA ARG A 84 14.43 0.79 7.41
C ARG A 84 14.93 -0.32 8.31
N ASP A 85 14.45 -0.38 9.55
CA ASP A 85 14.80 -1.47 10.47
C ASP A 85 14.31 -2.82 9.90
N ILE A 86 13.10 -2.88 9.33
CA ILE A 86 12.60 -4.09 8.65
C ILE A 86 13.46 -4.43 7.43
N GLN A 87 13.84 -3.43 6.62
CA GLN A 87 14.67 -3.63 5.42
C GLN A 87 16.08 -4.13 5.74
N SER A 88 16.57 -3.91 6.96
CA SER A 88 17.90 -4.37 7.39
C SER A 88 17.97 -5.88 7.66
N VAL A 89 16.83 -6.58 7.71
CA VAL A 89 16.77 -8.02 7.97
C VAL A 89 17.27 -8.80 6.75
N ASP A 90 18.14 -9.78 6.98
CA ASP A 90 18.60 -10.69 5.94
C ASP A 90 17.43 -11.55 5.42
N THR A 91 17.11 -11.36 4.14
CA THR A 91 16.05 -12.06 3.41
C THR A 91 16.61 -12.98 2.32
N THR A 92 17.91 -13.32 2.39
CA THR A 92 18.54 -14.22 1.41
C THR A 92 17.84 -15.58 1.37
N GLY A 93 17.39 -15.99 0.18
CA GLY A 93 16.71 -17.27 -0.04
C GLY A 93 15.24 -17.30 0.37
N VAL A 94 14.63 -16.16 0.71
CA VAL A 94 13.19 -16.07 1.06
C VAL A 94 12.41 -15.49 -0.12
N GLU A 95 11.37 -16.18 -0.57
CA GLU A 95 10.47 -15.67 -1.61
C GLU A 95 9.49 -14.62 -1.02
N PRO A 96 9.20 -13.51 -1.73
CA PRO A 96 8.24 -12.52 -1.25
C PRO A 96 6.84 -13.09 -1.09
N LEU A 97 6.23 -12.88 0.07
CA LEU A 97 4.85 -13.28 0.34
C LEU A 97 3.89 -12.50 -0.58
N ARG A 98 3.16 -13.21 -1.45
CA ARG A 98 2.22 -12.60 -2.41
C ARG A 98 0.82 -12.45 -1.85
N SER A 99 0.38 -13.41 -1.05
CA SER A 99 -0.95 -13.43 -0.43
C SER A 99 -0.96 -14.41 0.73
N ILE A 100 -1.73 -14.11 1.77
CA ILE A 100 -1.97 -15.08 2.84
C ILE A 100 -2.99 -16.10 2.31
N ARG A 101 -2.49 -17.22 1.78
CA ARG A 101 -3.28 -18.34 1.27
C ARG A 101 -2.70 -19.64 1.77
N ASP A 102 -3.49 -20.70 1.60
CA ASP A 102 -2.97 -22.04 1.73
C ASP A 102 -2.07 -22.35 0.52
N GLU A 103 -0.75 -22.22 0.71
CA GLU A 103 0.27 -22.54 -0.30
C GLU A 103 0.61 -24.03 -0.35
N THR A 104 -0.09 -24.88 0.41
CA THR A 104 0.04 -26.33 0.25
C THR A 104 -0.37 -26.75 -1.16
N SER A 105 0.09 -27.92 -1.60
CA SER A 105 -0.28 -28.47 -2.90
C SER A 105 -1.80 -28.59 -3.08
N ALA A 106 -2.54 -28.81 -1.99
CA ALA A 106 -3.99 -28.86 -1.98
C ALA A 106 -4.60 -27.46 -2.24
N GLY A 107 -4.18 -26.44 -1.47
CA GLY A 107 -4.67 -25.07 -1.66
C GLY A 107 -4.29 -24.47 -3.03
N LEU A 108 -3.15 -24.86 -3.59
CA LEU A 108 -2.77 -24.52 -4.96
C LEU A 108 -3.69 -25.19 -5.98
N ALA A 109 -4.01 -26.49 -5.81
CA ALA A 109 -4.90 -27.20 -6.72
C ALA A 109 -6.32 -26.62 -6.72
N GLU A 110 -6.84 -26.25 -5.55
CA GLU A 110 -8.16 -25.64 -5.39
C GLU A 110 -8.24 -24.22 -5.98
N SER A 111 -7.20 -23.41 -5.80
CA SER A 111 -7.17 -22.03 -6.30
C SER A 111 -6.78 -21.90 -7.77
N THR A 112 -6.25 -22.98 -8.38
CA THR A 112 -5.87 -22.99 -9.78
C THR A 112 -7.12 -23.04 -10.66
N VAL A 113 -7.32 -22.01 -11.48
CA VAL A 113 -8.35 -21.97 -12.52
C VAL A 113 -7.95 -22.94 -13.63
N THR A 114 -8.55 -24.13 -13.66
CA THR A 114 -8.28 -25.17 -14.67
C THR A 114 -9.14 -24.99 -15.92
N LEU A 115 -8.77 -25.65 -17.02
CA LEU A 115 -9.59 -25.67 -18.23
C LEU A 115 -10.99 -26.21 -17.99
N ASP A 116 -11.16 -27.12 -17.01
CA ASP A 116 -12.46 -27.65 -16.63
C ASP A 116 -13.35 -26.57 -16.00
N THR A 117 -12.77 -25.73 -15.12
CA THR A 117 -13.50 -24.58 -14.56
C THR A 117 -13.89 -23.55 -15.62
N LEU A 118 -13.06 -23.40 -16.67
CA LEU A 118 -13.33 -22.49 -17.78
C LEU A 118 -14.20 -23.10 -18.88
N ARG A 119 -14.46 -24.41 -18.84
CA ARG A 119 -15.06 -25.16 -19.95
C ARG A 119 -16.41 -24.59 -20.37
N ASP A 120 -17.27 -24.29 -19.40
CA ASP A 120 -18.59 -23.71 -19.67
C ASP A 120 -18.45 -22.32 -20.32
N ALA A 121 -17.62 -21.45 -19.76
CA ALA A 121 -17.37 -20.12 -20.31
C ALA A 121 -16.76 -20.16 -21.74
N LEU A 122 -15.84 -21.09 -22.00
CA LEU A 122 -15.23 -21.29 -23.33
C LEU A 122 -16.21 -21.93 -24.31
N SER A 123 -17.13 -22.80 -23.86
CA SER A 123 -18.11 -23.45 -24.73
C SER A 123 -19.12 -22.47 -25.36
N ARG A 124 -19.30 -21.31 -24.72
CA ARG A 124 -20.17 -20.22 -25.18
C ARG A 124 -19.48 -19.28 -26.17
N GLU A 125 -18.21 -19.53 -26.50
CA GLU A 125 -17.46 -18.71 -27.46
C GLU A 125 -17.90 -19.03 -28.89
N THR A 126 -18.11 -17.97 -29.68
CA THR A 126 -18.41 -18.08 -31.11
C THR A 126 -17.35 -17.34 -31.92
N VAL A 127 -17.06 -17.89 -33.10
CA VAL A 127 -16.07 -17.32 -34.01
C VAL A 127 -16.75 -16.23 -34.85
N VAL A 128 -16.31 -14.99 -34.69
CA VAL A 128 -16.94 -13.84 -35.35
C VAL A 128 -15.97 -13.18 -36.34
N GLY A 129 -16.52 -12.77 -37.50
CA GLY A 129 -15.83 -11.98 -38.51
C GLY A 129 -14.83 -12.75 -39.38
N HIS A 130 -14.21 -12.03 -40.33
CA HIS A 130 -13.28 -12.62 -41.30
C HIS A 130 -12.00 -13.19 -40.63
N ALA A 131 -11.52 -12.51 -39.58
CA ALA A 131 -10.33 -12.92 -38.83
C ALA A 131 -10.57 -14.06 -37.82
N ARG A 132 -11.79 -14.63 -37.78
CA ARG A 132 -12.17 -15.78 -36.95
C ARG A 132 -11.74 -15.67 -35.48
N ARG A 133 -11.91 -14.51 -34.87
CA ARG A 133 -11.59 -14.33 -33.44
C ARG A 133 -12.72 -14.93 -32.58
N PRO A 134 -12.40 -15.77 -31.59
CA PRO A 134 -13.40 -16.24 -30.63
C PRO A 134 -13.87 -15.05 -29.78
N GLN A 135 -15.19 -14.90 -29.66
CA GLN A 135 -15.85 -13.92 -28.81
C GLN A 135 -16.87 -14.63 -27.91
N ARG A 136 -16.89 -14.25 -26.64
CA ARG A 136 -17.88 -14.73 -25.67
C ARG A 136 -19.24 -14.13 -25.99
N LEU A 137 -20.25 -14.99 -26.12
CA LEU A 137 -21.63 -14.54 -26.20
C LEU A 137 -22.07 -14.02 -24.83
N ARG A 138 -22.58 -12.78 -24.79
CA ARG A 138 -23.24 -12.24 -23.60
C ARG A 138 -24.59 -12.93 -23.43
N THR A 139 -24.79 -13.52 -22.27
CA THR A 139 -26.08 -14.00 -21.78
C THR A 139 -26.86 -12.83 -21.15
N PRO A 140 -28.20 -12.92 -21.03
CA PRO A 140 -29.00 -11.91 -20.34
C PRO A 140 -28.55 -11.68 -18.88
N ASP A 141 -28.04 -12.72 -18.21
CA ASP A 141 -27.49 -12.61 -16.85
C ASP A 141 -26.18 -11.80 -16.81
N ASP A 142 -25.37 -11.81 -17.87
CA ASP A 142 -24.15 -10.97 -17.95
C ASP A 142 -24.44 -9.47 -18.07
N GLY A 143 -25.70 -9.11 -18.34
CA GLY A 143 -26.18 -7.73 -18.39
C GLY A 143 -26.95 -7.29 -17.14
N ALA A 144 -27.17 -8.20 -16.18
CA ALA A 144 -27.77 -7.84 -14.90
C ALA A 144 -26.80 -6.92 -14.16
N ARG A 145 -27.29 -5.75 -13.72
CA ARG A 145 -26.47 -4.86 -12.91
C ARG A 145 -26.09 -5.60 -11.64
N SER A 146 -24.79 -5.69 -11.40
CA SER A 146 -24.32 -6.30 -10.17
C SER A 146 -24.69 -5.39 -8.99
N ALA A 147 -24.78 -5.95 -7.78
CA ALA A 147 -25.16 -5.16 -6.59
C ALA A 147 -24.22 -3.98 -6.39
N GLU A 148 -22.93 -4.15 -6.70
CA GLU A 148 -21.93 -3.09 -6.72
C GLU A 148 -22.24 -1.97 -7.73
N GLU A 149 -22.77 -2.30 -8.91
CA GLU A 149 -23.12 -1.29 -9.92
C GLU A 149 -24.31 -0.45 -9.47
N GLU A 150 -25.30 -1.06 -8.82
CA GLU A 150 -26.46 -0.36 -8.24
C GLU A 150 -26.06 0.57 -7.10
N LEU A 151 -25.16 0.13 -6.21
CA LEU A 151 -24.61 0.95 -5.13
C LEU A 151 -23.85 2.16 -5.67
N VAL A 152 -22.99 1.96 -6.66
CA VAL A 152 -22.28 3.06 -7.33
C VAL A 152 -23.27 4.00 -8.01
N GLU A 153 -24.35 3.49 -8.61
CA GLU A 153 -25.39 4.30 -9.21
C GLU A 153 -26.08 5.22 -8.20
N ALA A 154 -26.43 4.67 -7.04
CA ALA A 154 -27.07 5.40 -5.95
C ALA A 154 -26.14 6.47 -5.37
N GLU A 155 -24.88 6.14 -5.09
CA GLU A 155 -23.91 7.09 -4.52
C GLU A 155 -23.56 8.23 -5.48
N THR A 156 -23.55 7.96 -6.79
CA THR A 156 -23.10 8.94 -7.80
C THR A 156 -24.23 9.73 -8.44
N ALA A 157 -25.50 9.47 -8.09
CA ALA A 157 -26.67 10.10 -8.69
C ALA A 157 -26.60 11.64 -8.71
N GLY A 158 -26.11 12.26 -7.64
CA GLY A 158 -25.99 13.72 -7.53
C GLY A 158 -24.84 14.35 -8.33
N ARG A 159 -23.95 13.54 -8.91
CA ARG A 159 -22.78 13.99 -9.71
C ARG A 159 -22.88 13.53 -11.16
N ARG A 160 -24.09 13.32 -11.68
CA ARG A 160 -24.32 12.91 -13.06
C ARG A 160 -25.03 13.99 -13.85
N ASP A 161 -24.57 14.17 -15.08
CA ASP A 161 -25.31 14.89 -16.11
C ASP A 161 -25.60 13.90 -17.24
N LYS A 162 -26.87 13.50 -17.35
CA LYS A 162 -27.37 12.47 -18.26
C LYS A 162 -26.64 11.14 -18.10
N ARG A 163 -25.72 10.82 -19.02
CA ARG A 163 -24.99 9.55 -19.10
C ARG A 163 -23.55 9.64 -18.60
N TYR A 164 -23.13 10.81 -18.12
CA TYR A 164 -21.74 11.06 -17.76
C TYR A 164 -21.62 11.50 -16.31
N PHE A 165 -20.50 11.12 -15.68
CA PHE A 165 -20.10 11.67 -14.38
C PHE A 165 -19.54 13.08 -14.58
N VAL A 166 -20.02 14.01 -13.76
CA VAL A 166 -19.57 15.40 -13.72
C VAL A 166 -18.54 15.53 -12.62
N VAL A 167 -17.32 15.90 -13.01
CA VAL A 167 -16.23 16.24 -12.09
C VAL A 167 -15.96 17.73 -12.23
N ALA A 168 -15.89 18.45 -11.12
CA ALA A 168 -15.52 19.86 -11.12
C ALA A 168 -14.10 20.02 -11.66
N SER A 169 -13.96 20.66 -12.82
CA SER A 169 -12.65 21.05 -13.34
C SER A 169 -12.27 22.41 -12.77
N THR A 170 -11.03 22.55 -12.28
CA THR A 170 -10.52 23.78 -11.66
C THR A 170 -10.22 24.90 -12.68
N LYS A 171 -10.67 24.77 -13.94
CA LYS A 171 -10.32 25.71 -15.01
C LYS A 171 -11.14 27.02 -14.99
N ALA A 172 -12.10 27.17 -14.09
CA ALA A 172 -13.01 28.32 -14.03
C ALA A 172 -12.75 29.25 -12.84
N LYS A 173 -11.53 29.79 -12.69
CA LYS A 173 -11.27 31.03 -11.92
C LYS A 173 -9.92 31.67 -12.28
N ARG A 174 -9.75 32.08 -13.54
CA ARG A 174 -8.76 33.08 -13.98
C ARG A 174 -9.40 33.88 -15.12
N GLY A 175 -10.04 34.99 -14.79
CA GLY A 175 -10.73 35.85 -15.74
C GLY A 175 -11.90 36.54 -15.07
N GLY A 176 -11.63 37.64 -14.35
CA GLY A 176 -12.63 38.39 -13.61
C GLY A 176 -12.05 39.31 -12.55
N GLU A 177 -10.99 40.06 -12.89
CA GLU A 177 -10.80 41.46 -12.50
C GLU A 177 -9.93 42.12 -13.57
#